data_AF-A0A4Y2HUF8-F1
#
_entry.id   AF-A0A4Y2HUF8-F1
#
_cell.length_a   1.000
_cell.length_b   1.000
_cell.length_c   1.000
_cell.angle_alpha   90.00
_cell.angle_beta   90.00
_cell.angle_gamma   90.00
#
_symmetry.space_group_name_H-M   'P 1'
#
loop_
_entity.id
_entity.type
_entity.pdbx_description
1 polymer ?
#
loop_
_entity_poly.entity_id
_entity_poly.type
_entity_poly.pdbx_seq_one_letter_code
_entity_poly.pdbx_strand_id
1 'polypeptide(L)'
;MNTLYKVLWVKAHAGNIGNERADQLAKDATLHGQPYSLIKLPKPHIKGLLRKSMLEEWQTSWRNGDAGRKIYNIMPSVSLRPTNWIREDVIFFSQHGPFPAYLKRFHLSDSDFCSCGGIVTPFHYEQSVFTKCLGI
;
A
#
# COMPACT_ATOMS: atom_id res chain seq x y z
N MET A 1 -1.48 27.87 17.19
CA MET A 1 -2.32 29.08 17.32
C MET A 1 -3.77 28.61 17.38
N ASN A 2 -4.41 28.69 18.55
CA ASN A 2 -5.82 28.31 18.70
C ASN A 2 -6.69 29.54 18.46
N THR A 3 -7.31 29.63 17.29
CA THR A 3 -8.27 30.71 16.99
C THR A 3 -9.61 30.37 17.62
N LEU A 4 -10.03 31.16 18.61
CA LEU A 4 -11.31 31.05 19.27
C LEU A 4 -12.35 31.86 18.49
N TYR A 5 -13.25 31.18 17.80
CA TYR A 5 -14.37 31.82 17.09
C TYR A 5 -15.59 31.89 18.02
N LYS A 6 -16.26 33.04 18.05
CA LYS A 6 -17.50 33.24 18.80
C LYS A 6 -18.66 33.38 17.81
N VAL A 7 -19.64 32.50 17.91
CA VAL A 7 -20.87 32.55 17.10
C VAL A 7 -21.95 33.28 17.88
N LEU A 8 -22.60 34.23 17.24
CA LEU A 8 -23.73 34.98 17.79
C LEU A 8 -24.93 34.78 16.87
N TRP A 9 -26.12 34.58 17.46
CA TRP A 9 -27.36 34.48 16.71
C TRP A 9 -27.97 35.86 16.53
N VAL A 10 -28.38 36.17 15.30
CA VAL A 10 -29.11 37.38 14.95
C VAL A 10 -30.42 36.97 14.31
N LYS A 11 -31.51 37.61 14.71
CA LYS A 11 -32.85 37.29 14.23
C LYS A 11 -32.97 37.57 12.72
N ALA A 12 -33.60 36.64 11.99
CA ALA A 12 -33.91 36.81 10.57
C ALA A 12 -35.03 37.84 10.35
N HIS A 13 -35.06 38.44 9.16
CA HIS A 13 -36.09 39.40 8.71
C HIS A 13 -36.20 40.67 9.57
N ALA A 14 -35.06 41.17 10.05
CA ALA A 14 -34.95 42.42 10.79
C ALA A 14 -34.39 43.58 9.95
N GLY A 15 -34.30 43.42 8.61
CA GLY A 15 -33.75 44.43 7.70
C GLY A 15 -32.23 44.44 7.64
N ASN A 16 -31.57 43.31 7.91
CA ASN A 16 -30.13 43.20 8.09
C ASN A 16 -29.30 43.25 6.78
N ILE A 17 -29.80 43.30 5.55
CA ILE A 17 -29.03 43.15 4.29
C ILE A 17 -28.24 41.83 4.17
N GLY A 18 -27.31 41.52 5.07
CA GLY A 18 -26.49 40.30 5.04
C GLY A 18 -27.33 39.04 5.20
N ASN A 19 -28.22 39.00 6.20
CA ASN A 19 -29.14 37.90 6.40
C ASN A 19 -30.14 37.75 5.24
N GLU A 20 -30.67 38.86 4.73
CA GLU A 20 -31.60 38.89 3.60
C GLU A 20 -30.92 38.40 2.32
N ARG A 21 -29.66 38.79 2.09
CA ARG A 21 -28.87 38.27 0.96
C ARG A 21 -28.58 36.78 1.12
N ALA A 22 -28.26 36.31 2.32
CA ALA A 22 -28.04 34.90 2.58
C ALA A 22 -29.32 34.06 2.36
N ASP A 23 -30.46 34.56 2.82
CA ASP A 23 -31.78 33.93 2.63
C ASP A 23 -32.18 33.92 1.15
N GLN A 24 -31.94 35.02 0.42
CA GLN A 24 -32.19 35.09 -1.02
C GLN A 24 -31.32 34.10 -1.79
N LEU A 25 -30.03 33.99 -1.45
CA LEU A 25 -29.12 33.02 -2.05
C LEU A 25 -29.53 31.57 -1.73
N ALA A 26 -30.00 31.31 -0.50
CA ALA A 26 -30.51 29.99 -0.13
C ALA A 26 -31.77 29.61 -0.94
N LYS A 27 -32.71 30.55 -1.10
CA LYS A 27 -33.91 30.38 -1.93
C LYS A 27 -33.57 30.16 -3.41
N ASP A 28 -32.66 30.97 -3.95
CA ASP A 28 -32.16 30.84 -5.31
C ASP A 28 -31.52 29.46 -5.54
N ALA A 29 -30.70 29.00 -4.59
CA ALA A 29 -30.11 27.66 -4.63
C ALA A 29 -31.16 26.53 -4.58
N THR A 30 -32.30 26.71 -3.90
CA THR A 30 -33.38 25.70 -3.90
C THR A 30 -34.17 25.66 -5.21
N LEU A 31 -34.30 26.80 -5.91
CA LEU A 31 -35.11 26.92 -7.12
C LEU A 31 -34.31 26.67 -8.41
N HIS A 32 -33.05 27.10 -8.41
CA HIS A 32 -32.19 27.16 -9.60
C HIS A 32 -30.85 26.46 -9.39
N GLY A 33 -30.57 25.96 -8.19
CA GLY A 33 -29.39 25.16 -7.94
C GLY A 33 -29.41 23.89 -8.79
N GLN A 34 -28.31 23.61 -9.48
CA GLN A 34 -28.09 22.29 -10.06
C GLN A 34 -28.15 21.26 -8.93
N PRO A 35 -28.98 20.21 -9.01
CA PRO A 35 -28.86 19.10 -8.10
C PRO A 35 -27.43 18.61 -8.21
N TYR A 36 -26.66 18.70 -7.11
CA TYR A 36 -25.39 18.00 -7.06
C TYR A 36 -25.74 16.56 -7.40
N SER A 37 -25.22 16.03 -8.52
CA SER A 37 -25.44 14.64 -8.86
C SER A 37 -24.73 13.84 -7.78
N LEU A 38 -25.45 13.55 -6.69
CA LEU A 38 -25.10 12.52 -5.75
C LEU A 38 -25.25 11.25 -6.57
N ILE A 39 -24.19 10.88 -7.28
CA ILE A 39 -23.96 9.52 -7.70
C ILE A 39 -23.98 8.75 -6.38
N LYS A 40 -25.17 8.29 -5.96
CA LYS A 40 -25.39 7.53 -4.73
C LYS A 40 -24.91 6.10 -4.95
N LEU A 41 -23.70 5.93 -5.49
CA LEU A 41 -23.04 4.64 -5.43
C LEU A 41 -22.67 4.43 -3.97
N PRO A 42 -23.18 3.37 -3.32
CA PRO A 42 -22.84 3.07 -1.94
C PRO A 42 -21.31 3.03 -1.81
N LYS A 43 -20.76 3.57 -0.71
CA LYS A 43 -19.31 3.50 -0.44
C LYS A 43 -18.72 2.08 -0.64
N PRO A 44 -19.40 0.99 -0.24
CA PRO A 44 -18.92 -0.37 -0.51
C PRO A 44 -18.74 -0.67 -2.01
N HIS A 45 -19.62 -0.14 -2.86
CA HIS A 45 -19.58 -0.33 -4.31
C HIS A 45 -18.35 0.38 -4.91
N ILE A 46 -18.15 1.66 -4.58
CA ILE A 46 -16.98 2.42 -5.03
C ILE A 46 -15.69 1.74 -4.54
N LYS A 47 -15.64 1.33 -3.27
CA LYS A 47 -14.49 0.61 -2.71
C LYS A 47 -14.24 -0.72 -3.40
N GLY A 48 -15.29 -1.43 -3.80
CA GLY A 48 -15.21 -2.67 -4.58
C GLY A 48 -14.59 -2.44 -5.95
N LEU A 49 -15.06 -1.42 -6.69
CA LEU A 49 -14.51 -1.04 -7.99
C LEU A 49 -13.03 -0.68 -7.90
N LEU A 50 -12.66 0.20 -6.97
CA LEU A 50 -11.26 0.62 -6.78
C LEU A 50 -10.35 -0.56 -6.44
N ARG A 51 -10.80 -1.46 -5.56
CA ARG A 51 -10.03 -2.67 -5.23
C ARG A 51 -9.84 -3.59 -6.41
N LYS A 52 -10.87 -3.76 -7.24
CA LYS A 52 -10.81 -4.58 -8.46
C LYS A 52 -9.77 -4.01 -9.42
N SER A 53 -9.87 -2.73 -9.76
CA SER A 53 -8.93 -2.06 -10.68
C SER A 53 -7.49 -2.12 -10.14
N MET A 54 -7.30 -1.82 -8.85
CA MET A 54 -5.98 -1.91 -8.20
C MET A 54 -5.39 -3.32 -8.30
N LEU A 55 -6.19 -4.38 -8.09
CA LEU A 55 -5.70 -5.76 -8.17
C LEU A 55 -5.36 -6.17 -9.61
N GLU A 56 -6.14 -5.72 -10.60
CA GLU A 56 -5.88 -5.99 -12.02
C GLU A 56 -4.59 -5.31 -12.50
N GLU A 57 -4.38 -4.04 -12.13
CA GLU A 57 -3.14 -3.31 -12.41
C GLU A 57 -1.95 -3.96 -11.71
N TRP A 58 -2.09 -4.30 -10.42
CA TRP A 58 -1.02 -4.95 -9.66
C TRP A 58 -0.68 -6.33 -10.23
N GLN A 59 -1.68 -7.13 -10.60
CA GLN A 59 -1.45 -8.43 -11.23
C GLN A 59 -0.74 -8.29 -12.58
N THR A 60 -1.09 -7.26 -13.36
CA THR A 60 -0.45 -6.97 -14.65
C THR A 60 1.01 -6.59 -14.46
N SER A 61 1.30 -5.70 -13.51
CA SER A 61 2.66 -5.35 -13.12
C SER A 61 3.44 -6.57 -12.63
N TRP A 62 2.82 -7.41 -11.80
CA TRP A 62 3.46 -8.62 -11.27
C TRP A 62 3.80 -9.64 -12.36
N ARG A 63 2.91 -9.80 -13.34
CA ARG A 63 3.13 -10.70 -14.49
C ARG A 63 4.28 -10.23 -15.38
N ASN A 64 4.29 -8.93 -15.70
CA ASN A 64 5.17 -8.35 -16.72
C ASN A 64 6.47 -7.79 -16.16
N GLY A 65 6.57 -7.61 -14.84
CA GLY A 65 7.76 -7.07 -14.18
C GLY A 65 8.87 -8.10 -14.00
N ASP A 66 10.10 -7.58 -13.94
CA ASP A 66 11.33 -8.37 -13.74
C ASP A 66 11.76 -8.46 -12.27
N ALA A 67 11.22 -7.61 -11.40
CA ALA A 67 11.50 -7.67 -9.98
C ALA A 67 10.82 -8.89 -9.35
N GLY A 68 11.54 -9.63 -8.49
CA GLY A 68 10.94 -10.71 -7.71
C GLY A 68 10.53 -11.96 -8.50
N ARG A 69 11.07 -12.19 -9.71
CA ARG A 69 10.70 -13.36 -10.56
C ARG A 69 10.77 -14.72 -9.85
N LYS A 70 11.71 -14.90 -8.92
CA LYS A 70 11.81 -16.12 -8.11
C LYS A 70 10.56 -16.34 -7.26
N ILE A 71 10.02 -15.27 -6.67
CA ILE A 71 8.76 -15.31 -5.91
C ILE A 71 7.57 -15.49 -6.85
N TYR A 72 7.56 -14.86 -8.03
CA TYR A 72 6.50 -15.05 -9.02
C TYR A 72 6.29 -16.52 -9.40
N ASN A 73 7.37 -17.29 -9.53
CA ASN A 73 7.29 -18.72 -9.86
C ASN A 73 6.60 -19.55 -8.76
N ILE A 74 6.58 -19.07 -7.52
CA ILE A 74 5.91 -19.73 -6.38
C ILE A 74 4.50 -19.17 -6.21
N MET A 75 4.34 -17.85 -6.39
CA MET A 75 3.10 -17.12 -6.19
C MET A 75 2.83 -16.22 -7.41
N PRO A 76 2.27 -16.77 -8.50
CA PRO A 76 2.05 -16.02 -9.74
C PRO A 76 0.89 -15.03 -9.63
N SER A 77 0.02 -15.20 -8.63
CA SER A 77 -1.17 -14.39 -8.43
C SER A 77 -1.05 -13.48 -7.22
N VAL A 78 -1.36 -12.20 -7.40
CA VAL A 78 -1.47 -11.25 -6.29
C VAL A 78 -2.76 -11.48 -5.51
N SER A 79 -2.71 -11.28 -4.19
CA SER A 79 -3.85 -11.50 -3.31
C SER A 79 -3.82 -10.51 -2.15
N LEU A 80 -5.00 -10.04 -1.74
CA LEU A 80 -5.17 -9.28 -0.50
C LEU A 80 -5.28 -10.19 0.73
N ARG A 81 -5.45 -11.50 0.53
CA ARG A 81 -5.47 -12.46 1.62
C ARG A 81 -4.04 -12.75 2.06
N PRO A 82 -3.75 -12.67 3.37
CA PRO A 82 -2.46 -13.10 3.88
C PRO A 82 -2.18 -14.53 3.44
N THR A 83 -0.94 -14.79 3.04
CA THR A 83 -0.46 -16.15 2.81
C THR A 83 0.05 -16.73 4.13
N ASN A 84 0.02 -18.06 4.26
CA ASN A 84 0.51 -18.75 5.47
C ASN A 84 2.04 -18.80 5.55
N TRP A 85 2.74 -17.84 4.95
CA TRP A 85 4.20 -17.79 4.95
C TRP A 85 4.67 -17.32 6.32
N ILE A 86 5.57 -18.07 6.94
CA ILE A 86 6.24 -17.63 8.16
C ILE A 86 7.36 -16.65 7.81
N ARG A 87 7.89 -15.96 8.82
CA ARG A 87 8.93 -14.94 8.64
C ARG A 87 10.15 -15.52 7.91
N GLU A 88 10.50 -16.75 8.23
CA GLU A 88 11.63 -17.49 7.69
C GLU A 88 11.46 -17.74 6.18
N ASP A 89 10.26 -18.12 5.73
CA ASP A 89 9.94 -18.29 4.31
C ASP A 89 10.13 -16.98 3.55
N VAL A 90 9.60 -15.88 4.11
CA VAL A 90 9.70 -14.56 3.48
C VAL A 90 11.16 -14.16 3.33
N ILE A 91 11.97 -14.30 4.39
CA ILE A 91 13.40 -14.01 4.39
C ILE A 91 14.13 -14.87 3.35
N PHE A 92 13.88 -16.18 3.36
CA PHE A 92 14.53 -17.15 2.50
C PHE A 92 14.23 -16.93 1.01
N PHE A 93 12.95 -16.91 0.62
CA PHE A 93 12.55 -16.80 -0.78
C PHE A 93 12.83 -15.42 -1.37
N SER A 94 12.77 -14.37 -0.55
CA SER A 94 13.17 -13.03 -1.00
C SER A 94 14.69 -12.86 -1.07
N GLN A 95 15.49 -13.78 -0.51
CA GLN A 95 16.93 -13.62 -0.28
C GLN A 95 17.24 -12.34 0.51
N HIS A 96 16.41 -12.01 1.50
CA HIS A 96 16.69 -10.92 2.43
C HIS A 96 17.35 -11.45 3.71
N GLY A 97 18.11 -10.62 4.41
CA GLY A 97 18.68 -10.98 5.72
C GLY A 97 20.15 -11.38 5.65
N PRO A 98 20.64 -12.33 6.47
CA PRO A 98 22.07 -12.60 6.66
C PRO A 98 22.71 -13.40 5.50
N PHE A 99 22.16 -13.30 4.29
CA PHE A 99 22.72 -13.95 3.12
C PHE A 99 23.85 -13.09 2.54
N PRO A 100 25.06 -13.64 2.31
CA PRO A 100 26.19 -12.92 1.70
C PRO A 100 25.85 -12.12 0.44
N ALA A 101 25.05 -12.69 -0.46
CA ALA A 101 24.58 -11.99 -1.67
C ALA A 101 23.74 -10.74 -1.34
N TYR A 102 22.89 -10.81 -0.30
CA TYR A 102 22.11 -9.68 0.18
C TYR A 102 23.02 -8.60 0.79
N LEU A 103 23.93 -9.01 1.68
CA LEU A 103 24.85 -8.11 2.36
C LEU A 103 25.73 -7.36 1.35
N LYS A 104 26.28 -8.06 0.35
CA LYS A 104 27.07 -7.43 -0.73
C LYS A 104 26.26 -6.46 -1.57
N ARG A 105 25.03 -6.83 -1.95
CA ARG A 105 24.13 -5.95 -2.73
C ARG A 105 23.84 -4.63 -2.00
N PHE A 106 23.79 -4.65 -0.67
CA PHE A 106 23.56 -3.45 0.15
C PHE A 106 24.84 -2.83 0.72
N HIS A 107 26.01 -3.23 0.20
CA HIS A 107 27.31 -2.70 0.62
C HIS A 107 27.60 -2.86 2.12
N LEU A 108 27.05 -3.92 2.72
CA LEU A 108 27.31 -4.33 4.12
C LEU A 108 28.42 -5.39 4.21
N SER A 109 28.87 -5.93 3.08
CA SER A 109 29.97 -6.89 2.95
C SER A 109 30.65 -6.70 1.59
N ASP A 110 31.95 -6.95 1.52
CA ASP A 110 32.73 -6.87 0.27
C ASP A 110 32.61 -8.15 -0.58
N SER A 111 32.14 -9.25 0.01
CA SER A 111 32.06 -10.58 -0.61
C SER A 111 30.68 -11.21 -0.46
N ASP A 112 30.27 -11.93 -1.51
CA ASP A 112 29.08 -12.77 -1.63
C ASP A 112 29.43 -14.27 -1.64
N PHE A 113 30.71 -14.61 -1.45
CA PHE A 113 31.17 -15.99 -1.40
C PHE A 113 30.97 -16.60 -0.02
N CYS A 114 30.68 -17.90 0.00
CA CYS A 114 30.76 -18.71 1.21
C CYS A 114 32.21 -18.95 1.58
N SER A 115 32.49 -19.24 2.85
CA SER A 115 33.81 -19.70 3.30
C SER A 115 34.27 -21.00 2.62
N CYS A 116 33.36 -21.76 2.00
CA CYS A 116 33.71 -22.93 1.20
C CYS A 116 33.98 -22.62 -0.29
N GLY A 117 34.06 -21.34 -0.68
CA GLY A 117 34.36 -20.90 -2.04
C GLY A 117 33.19 -21.00 -3.04
N GLY A 118 32.02 -21.45 -2.60
CA GLY A 118 30.81 -21.52 -3.42
C GLY A 118 30.08 -20.18 -3.56
N ILE A 119 29.33 -20.04 -4.66
CA ILE A 119 28.39 -18.92 -4.85
C ILE A 119 27.18 -19.15 -3.92
N VAL A 120 26.86 -18.15 -3.10
CA VAL A 120 25.81 -18.29 -2.08
C VAL A 120 24.42 -18.11 -2.68
N THR A 121 23.77 -19.23 -2.97
CA THR A 121 22.31 -19.31 -3.12
C THR A 121 21.65 -19.58 -1.76
N PRO A 122 20.34 -19.31 -1.58
CA PRO A 122 19.64 -19.68 -0.33
C PRO A 122 19.82 -21.14 0.06
N PHE A 123 19.76 -22.05 -0.91
CA PHE A 123 19.99 -23.48 -0.72
C PHE A 123 21.44 -23.79 -0.33
N HIS A 124 22.41 -23.12 -0.96
CA HIS A 124 23.81 -23.25 -0.58
C HIS A 124 24.07 -22.74 0.85
N TYR A 125 23.40 -21.65 1.25
CA TYR A 125 23.51 -21.11 2.59
C TYR A 125 22.96 -22.09 3.62
N GLU A 126 21.77 -22.65 3.39
CA GLU A 126 21.17 -23.68 4.26
C GLU A 126 22.09 -24.89 4.43
N GLN A 127 22.65 -25.40 3.32
CA GLN A 127 23.64 -26.48 3.37
C GLN A 127 24.89 -26.07 4.15
N SER A 128 25.47 -24.89 3.87
CA SER A 128 26.71 -24.44 4.52
C SER A 128 26.55 -24.19 6.02
N VAL A 129 25.39 -23.68 6.44
CA VAL A 129 25.05 -23.50 7.86
C VAL A 129 24.85 -24.86 8.52
N PHE A 130 24.16 -25.79 7.85
CA PHE A 130 23.98 -27.14 8.34
C PHE A 130 25.34 -27.87 8.50
N THR A 131 26.25 -27.75 7.53
CA THR A 131 27.61 -28.31 7.60
C THR A 131 28.43 -27.68 8.73
N LYS A 132 28.37 -26.35 8.90
CA LYS A 132 29.03 -25.65 10.01
C LYS A 132 28.46 -26.01 11.39
N CYS A 133 27.15 -26.20 11.51
CA CYS A 133 26.49 -26.61 12.75
C CYS A 133 26.73 -28.09 13.09
N LEU A 134 27.00 -28.94 12.10
CA LEU A 134 27.37 -30.34 12.31
C LEU A 134 28.87 -30.58 12.51
N GLY A 135 29.70 -29.55 12.36
CA GLY A 135 31.15 -29.66 12.60
C GLY A 135 31.87 -30.66 11.70
N ILE A 136 31.38 -30.84 10.46
CA ILE A 136 32.03 -31.67 9.42
C ILE A 136 32.85 -30.76 8.49
#